data_AF-A0A146LFL4-F1
#
_entry.id   AF-A0A146LFL4-F1
#
_cell.length_a   1.000
_cell.length_b   1.000
_cell.length_c   1.000
_cell.angle_alpha   90.00
_cell.angle_beta   90.00
_cell.angle_gamma   90.00
#
_symmetry.space_group_name_H-M   'P 1'
#
loop_
_entity.id
_entity.type
_entity.pdbx_description
1 polymer ?
#
loop_
_entity_poly.entity_id
_entity_poly.type
_entity_poly.pdbx_seq_one_letter_code
_entity_poly.pdbx_strand_id
1 'polypeptide(L)'
;PDFSADNPSEGKMAQVVVLVLMTLVGVTISAPRQCICPMIFNPVCASNGEVFSNLCLLRCHNAESNENLEVVSAGQCRQHMPPVLKMYREVVESVKGCTCSHEFTPVCGTDLRTYFNSCVFNCAAKKDNSLGLLYPRRCHILP
;
A
#
# COMPACT_ATOMS: atom_id res chain seq x y z
N PRO A 1 36.55 9.53 -0.06
CA PRO A 1 35.39 8.82 0.53
C PRO A 1 35.50 7.33 0.21
N ASP A 2 35.74 6.60 1.29
CA ASP A 2 36.26 5.25 1.41
C ASP A 2 35.15 4.19 1.18
N PHE A 3 35.47 3.13 0.45
CA PHE A 3 34.92 1.79 0.67
C PHE A 3 36.03 0.81 0.30
N SER A 4 36.91 0.62 1.29
CA SER A 4 38.04 -0.28 1.25
C SER A 4 37.61 -1.71 0.92
N ALA A 5 38.40 -2.29 0.03
CA ALA A 5 38.41 -3.68 -0.36
C ALA A 5 38.73 -4.57 0.85
N ASP A 6 38.17 -5.79 0.87
CA ASP A 6 38.75 -6.88 1.64
C ASP A 6 39.04 -8.09 0.73
N ASN A 7 40.30 -8.51 0.81
CA ASN A 7 41.02 -9.44 -0.05
C ASN A 7 40.99 -10.86 0.55
N PRO A 8 40.92 -11.95 -0.24
CA PRO A 8 40.62 -13.28 0.26
C PRO A 8 41.90 -14.08 0.53
N SER A 9 42.53 -13.94 1.69
CA SER A 9 43.61 -14.87 2.09
C SER A 9 43.92 -15.01 3.58
N GLU A 10 43.19 -14.35 4.50
CA GLU A 10 43.32 -14.62 5.95
C GLU A 10 42.20 -15.52 6.51
N GLY A 11 41.22 -15.88 5.68
CA GLY A 11 39.93 -16.38 6.14
C GLY A 11 39.81 -17.86 6.52
N LYS A 12 40.80 -18.72 6.25
CA LYS A 12 40.58 -20.19 6.41
C LYS A 12 40.67 -20.66 7.87
N MET A 13 41.65 -20.17 8.64
CA MET A 13 41.83 -20.61 10.04
C MET A 13 40.82 -19.96 10.98
N ALA A 14 40.48 -18.68 10.77
CA ALA A 14 39.46 -17.99 11.55
C ALA A 14 38.05 -18.57 11.32
N GLN A 15 37.70 -18.94 10.07
CA GLN A 15 36.42 -19.59 9.78
C GLN A 15 36.28 -20.97 10.42
N VAL A 16 37.34 -21.79 10.44
CA VAL A 16 37.34 -23.12 11.09
C VAL A 16 37.18 -22.99 12.61
N VAL A 17 37.88 -22.04 13.24
CA VAL A 17 37.76 -21.79 14.69
C VAL A 17 36.36 -21.32 15.07
N VAL A 18 35.75 -20.41 14.30
CA VAL A 18 34.38 -19.95 14.54
C VAL A 18 33.38 -21.10 14.39
N LEU A 19 33.47 -21.91 13.33
CA LEU A 19 32.57 -23.06 13.15
C LEU A 19 32.72 -24.11 14.27
N VAL A 20 33.94 -24.37 14.75
CA VAL A 20 34.21 -25.31 15.86
C VAL A 20 33.69 -24.76 17.19
N LEU A 21 33.83 -23.46 17.46
CA LEU A 21 33.25 -22.83 18.65
C LEU A 21 31.72 -22.86 18.60
N MET A 22 31.13 -22.60 17.43
CA MET A 22 29.68 -22.66 17.24
C MET A 22 29.14 -24.09 17.45
N THR A 23 29.83 -25.14 17.00
CA THR A 23 29.38 -26.53 17.26
C THR A 23 29.58 -26.96 18.72
N LEU A 24 30.65 -26.53 19.40
CA LEU A 24 30.88 -26.82 20.82
C LEU A 24 29.87 -26.11 21.74
N VAL A 25 29.41 -24.92 21.35
CA VAL A 25 28.39 -24.15 22.08
C VAL A 25 26.97 -24.45 21.54
N GLY A 26 26.82 -25.34 20.56
CA GLY A 26 25.54 -25.74 19.99
C GLY A 26 24.81 -24.64 19.20
N VAL A 27 25.51 -23.59 18.77
CA VAL A 27 24.97 -22.49 17.97
C VAL A 27 24.97 -22.90 16.50
N THR A 28 23.78 -22.91 15.88
CA THR A 28 23.65 -23.09 14.44
C THR A 28 23.44 -21.71 13.79
N ILE A 29 24.26 -21.38 12.78
CA ILE A 29 24.07 -20.17 11.97
C ILE A 29 22.99 -20.50 10.94
N SER A 30 21.74 -20.13 11.21
CA SER A 30 20.70 -20.18 10.17
C SER A 30 21.00 -19.06 9.17
N ALA A 31 21.10 -19.41 7.88
CA ALA A 31 21.21 -18.40 6.83
C ALA A 31 19.95 -17.50 6.89
N PRO A 32 20.09 -16.17 6.76
CA PRO A 32 18.93 -15.30 6.66
C PRO A 32 18.10 -15.75 5.46
N ARG A 33 16.79 -15.92 5.66
CA ARG A 33 15.86 -16.24 4.57
C ARG A 33 15.86 -15.08 3.58
N GLN A 34 16.68 -15.17 2.53
CA GLN A 34 16.62 -14.19 1.45
C GLN A 34 15.33 -14.40 0.65
N CYS A 35 14.44 -13.42 0.72
CA CYS A 35 13.27 -13.39 -0.13
C CYS A 35 13.64 -12.93 -1.53
N ILE A 36 13.49 -13.82 -2.50
CA ILE A 36 13.65 -13.49 -3.92
C ILE A 36 12.25 -13.22 -4.48
N CYS A 37 11.93 -11.95 -4.71
CA CYS A 37 10.66 -11.54 -5.30
C CYS A 37 10.88 -10.78 -6.62
N PRO A 38 9.99 -10.98 -7.61
CA PRO A 38 10.04 -10.21 -8.83
C PRO A 38 9.67 -8.74 -8.58
N MET A 39 10.27 -7.82 -9.34
CA MET A 39 9.96 -6.38 -9.33
C MET A 39 8.69 -6.08 -10.13
N ILE A 40 7.61 -6.83 -9.86
CA ILE A 40 6.30 -6.64 -10.49
C ILE A 40 5.40 -5.93 -9.49
N PHE A 41 4.78 -4.83 -9.92
CA PHE A 41 3.82 -4.08 -9.12
C PHE A 41 2.39 -4.59 -9.36
N ASN A 42 1.95 -5.50 -8.49
CA ASN A 42 0.60 -6.08 -8.45
C ASN A 42 0.10 -6.04 -7.00
N PRO A 43 -0.29 -4.85 -6.49
CA PRO A 43 -0.48 -4.63 -5.07
C PRO A 43 -1.57 -5.52 -4.47
N VAL A 44 -1.41 -5.88 -3.19
CA VAL A 44 -2.40 -6.63 -2.40
C VAL A 44 -2.59 -5.95 -1.05
N CYS A 45 -3.84 -5.94 -0.57
CA CYS A 45 -4.19 -5.50 0.77
C CYS A 45 -4.12 -6.69 1.72
N ALA A 46 -3.34 -6.55 2.80
CA ALA A 46 -3.21 -7.52 3.86
C ALA A 46 -4.30 -7.36 4.95
N SER A 47 -4.47 -8.38 5.79
CA SER A 47 -5.44 -8.39 6.90
C SER A 47 -5.16 -7.35 7.98
N ASN A 48 -3.93 -6.83 8.07
CA ASN A 48 -3.55 -5.72 8.94
C ASN A 48 -3.83 -4.33 8.34
N GLY A 49 -4.37 -4.25 7.11
CA GLY A 49 -4.62 -2.99 6.43
C GLY A 49 -3.43 -2.41 5.67
N GLU A 50 -2.28 -3.09 5.65
CA GLU A 50 -1.12 -2.66 4.87
C GLU A 50 -1.22 -3.12 3.41
N VAL A 51 -0.59 -2.36 2.52
CA VAL A 51 -0.53 -2.69 1.08
C VAL A 51 0.87 -3.18 0.75
N PHE A 52 0.95 -4.43 0.29
CA PHE A 52 2.19 -5.02 -0.22
C PHE A 52 2.25 -4.86 -1.74
N SER A 53 3.41 -4.49 -2.27
CA SER A 53 3.58 -4.21 -3.72
C SER A 53 3.29 -5.43 -4.60
N ASN A 54 3.42 -6.64 -4.05
CA ASN A 54 2.90 -7.87 -4.64
C ASN A 54 2.76 -8.98 -3.59
N LEU A 55 2.12 -10.08 -3.99
CA LEU A 55 1.88 -11.25 -3.15
C LEU A 55 3.18 -11.92 -2.65
N CYS A 56 4.27 -11.88 -3.44
CA CYS A 56 5.54 -12.46 -3.01
C CYS A 56 6.10 -11.71 -1.80
N LEU A 57 6.06 -10.37 -1.83
CA LEU A 57 6.53 -9.54 -0.72
C LEU A 57 5.69 -9.71 0.55
N LEU A 58 4.37 -9.91 0.43
CA LEU A 58 3.52 -10.26 1.58
C LEU A 58 3.93 -11.60 2.21
N ARG A 59 4.15 -12.62 1.38
CA ARG A 59 4.59 -13.95 1.86
C ARG A 59 5.98 -13.89 2.48
N CYS A 60 6.87 -13.08 1.91
CA CYS A 60 8.18 -12.82 2.47
C CYS A 60 8.07 -12.23 3.88
N HIS A 61 7.28 -11.16 4.02
CA HIS A 61 7.04 -10.51 5.30
C HIS A 61 6.50 -11.49 6.36
N ASN A 62 5.51 -12.32 6.00
CA ASN A 62 5.03 -13.37 6.89
C ASN A 62 6.14 -14.34 7.34
N ALA A 63 7.04 -14.70 6.42
CA ALA A 63 8.13 -15.63 6.69
C ALA A 63 9.27 -15.04 7.55
N GLU A 64 9.48 -13.72 7.49
CA GLU A 64 10.50 -12.99 8.25
C GLU A 64 9.97 -12.54 9.63
N SER A 65 8.77 -11.99 9.67
CA SER A 65 8.15 -11.42 10.87
C SER A 65 7.39 -12.46 11.71
N ASN A 66 7.30 -13.70 11.24
CA ASN A 66 6.47 -14.76 11.83
C ASN A 66 5.00 -14.32 12.00
N GLU A 67 4.52 -13.51 11.07
CA GLU A 67 3.12 -13.09 10.97
C GLU A 67 2.36 -14.01 10.01
N ASN A 68 1.03 -14.01 10.12
CA ASN A 68 0.15 -14.72 9.19
C ASN A 68 -0.86 -13.75 8.58
N LEU A 69 -0.37 -12.75 7.86
CA LEU A 69 -1.21 -11.81 7.13
C LEU A 69 -1.88 -12.51 5.95
N GLU A 70 -3.19 -12.35 5.83
CA GLU A 70 -3.99 -12.88 4.72
C GLU A 70 -4.27 -11.78 3.70
N VAL A 71 -4.46 -12.14 2.44
CA VAL A 71 -4.88 -11.19 1.40
C VAL A 71 -6.38 -10.91 1.56
N VAL A 72 -6.73 -9.68 1.93
CA VAL A 72 -8.11 -9.21 2.04
C VAL A 72 -8.67 -8.81 0.68
N SER A 73 -7.87 -8.14 -0.15
CA SER A 73 -8.27 -7.73 -1.49
C SER A 73 -7.09 -7.52 -2.42
N ALA A 74 -7.30 -7.70 -3.72
CA ALA A 74 -6.38 -7.18 -4.72
C ALA A 74 -6.35 -5.64 -4.69
N GLY A 75 -5.18 -5.05 -4.90
CA GLY A 75 -4.98 -3.59 -4.89
C GLY A 75 -4.79 -2.99 -3.50
N GLN A 76 -5.16 -1.71 -3.35
CA GLN A 76 -5.10 -1.00 -2.08
C GLN A 76 -6.20 -1.45 -1.12
N CYS A 77 -5.96 -1.25 0.18
CA CYS A 77 -6.96 -1.46 1.20
C CYS A 77 -8.12 -0.47 1.08
N ARG A 78 -9.35 -0.98 1.02
CA ARG A 78 -10.58 -0.15 0.94
C ARG A 78 -10.74 0.76 2.16
N GLN A 79 -10.24 0.32 3.32
CA GLN A 79 -10.41 0.99 4.60
C GLN A 79 -9.42 2.15 4.81
N HIS A 80 -8.32 2.20 4.06
CA HIS A 80 -7.27 3.23 4.16
C HIS A 80 -7.23 4.18 2.96
N MET A 81 -8.32 4.28 2.18
CA MET A 81 -8.39 5.30 1.15
C MET A 81 -8.51 6.70 1.78
N PRO A 82 -7.76 7.70 1.28
CA PRO A 82 -8.03 9.10 1.59
C PRO A 82 -9.53 9.40 1.43
N PRO A 83 -10.15 10.20 2.32
CA PRO A 83 -11.60 10.42 2.32
C PRO A 83 -12.19 10.77 0.95
N VAL A 84 -11.47 11.54 0.14
CA VAL A 84 -11.89 11.94 -1.21
C VAL A 84 -11.92 10.76 -2.19
N LEU A 85 -10.97 9.81 -2.11
CA LEU A 85 -10.96 8.61 -2.95
C LEU A 85 -12.02 7.60 -2.52
N LYS A 86 -12.27 7.51 -1.21
CA LYS A 86 -13.38 6.72 -0.67
C LYS A 86 -14.72 7.22 -1.23
N MET A 87 -14.95 8.53 -1.14
CA MET A 87 -16.16 9.15 -1.70
C MET A 87 -16.24 8.99 -3.23
N TYR A 88 -15.13 9.13 -3.97
CA TYR A 88 -15.10 8.89 -5.43
C TYR A 88 -15.68 7.51 -5.75
N ARG A 89 -15.16 6.47 -5.08
CA ARG A 89 -15.60 5.09 -5.26
C ARG A 89 -17.07 4.90 -4.87
N GLU A 90 -17.48 5.40 -3.71
CA GLU A 90 -18.86 5.29 -3.22
C GLU A 90 -19.87 5.88 -4.21
N VAL A 91 -19.57 7.03 -4.81
CA VAL A 91 -20.44 7.66 -5.80
C VAL A 91 -20.45 6.88 -7.12
N VAL A 92 -19.28 6.55 -7.66
CA VAL A 92 -19.18 5.87 -8.97
C VAL A 92 -19.76 4.45 -8.93
N GLU A 93 -19.57 3.70 -7.84
CA GLU A 93 -20.13 2.35 -7.67
C GLU A 93 -21.65 2.39 -7.39
N SER A 94 -22.19 3.48 -6.81
CA SER A 94 -23.61 3.57 -6.47
C SER A 94 -24.51 4.08 -7.60
N VAL A 95 -23.95 4.60 -8.69
CA VAL A 95 -24.72 5.17 -9.81
C VAL A 95 -24.39 4.40 -11.10
N LYS A 96 -25.35 3.61 -11.58
CA LYS A 96 -25.20 2.81 -12.81
C LYS A 96 -24.89 3.72 -14.01
N GLY A 97 -23.83 3.39 -14.74
CA GLY A 97 -23.40 4.16 -15.92
C GLY A 97 -22.61 5.43 -15.59
N CYS A 98 -22.14 5.58 -14.35
CA CYS A 98 -21.16 6.61 -14.02
C CYS A 98 -19.76 6.12 -14.34
N THR A 99 -19.14 6.73 -15.35
CA THR A 99 -17.75 6.50 -15.73
C THR A 99 -17.07 7.85 -15.75
N CYS A 100 -16.15 8.08 -14.82
CA CYS A 100 -15.45 9.34 -14.64
C CYS A 100 -13.93 9.13 -14.75
N SER A 101 -13.21 10.18 -15.12
CA SER A 101 -11.75 10.20 -15.05
C SER A 101 -11.27 10.31 -13.59
N HIS A 102 -10.04 9.90 -13.36
CA HIS A 102 -9.35 10.02 -12.08
C HIS A 102 -8.58 11.34 -11.94
N GLU A 103 -8.94 12.37 -12.70
CA GLU A 103 -8.37 13.71 -12.55
C GLU A 103 -8.98 14.40 -11.32
N PHE A 104 -8.12 14.93 -10.45
CA PHE A 104 -8.55 15.61 -9.22
C PHE A 104 -8.75 17.11 -9.47
N THR A 105 -9.98 17.47 -9.84
CA THR A 105 -10.45 18.84 -10.08
C THR A 105 -11.66 19.14 -9.20
N PRO A 106 -11.46 19.30 -7.88
CA PRO A 106 -12.54 19.15 -6.91
C PRO A 106 -13.58 20.27 -6.97
N VAL A 107 -14.83 19.92 -6.65
CA VAL A 107 -15.96 20.86 -6.55
C VAL A 107 -16.70 20.69 -5.22
N CYS A 108 -17.36 21.74 -4.74
CA CYS A 108 -18.09 21.73 -3.48
C CYS A 108 -19.59 21.68 -3.77
N GLY A 109 -20.29 20.70 -3.20
CA GLY A 109 -21.75 20.58 -3.29
C GLY A 109 -22.47 21.43 -2.23
N THR A 110 -23.78 21.63 -2.42
CA THR A 110 -24.66 22.27 -1.42
C THR A 110 -24.81 21.45 -0.14
N ASP A 111 -24.48 20.17 -0.18
CA ASP A 111 -24.37 19.25 0.95
C ASP A 111 -23.05 19.40 1.74
N LEU A 112 -22.24 20.41 1.39
CA LEU A 112 -20.93 20.70 1.97
C LEU A 112 -19.89 19.59 1.79
N ARG A 113 -20.11 18.67 0.84
CA ARG A 113 -19.12 17.66 0.46
C ARG A 113 -18.24 18.13 -0.70
N THR A 114 -16.96 17.77 -0.63
CA THR A 114 -16.02 17.97 -1.74
C THR A 114 -16.03 16.77 -2.65
N TYR A 115 -16.53 16.94 -3.87
CA TYR A 115 -16.53 15.93 -4.91
C TYR A 115 -15.21 15.95 -5.68
N PHE A 116 -14.74 14.77 -6.09
CA PHE A 116 -13.41 14.55 -6.66
C PHE A 116 -13.20 15.34 -7.97
N ASN A 117 -14.26 15.40 -8.78
CA ASN A 117 -14.37 16.26 -9.96
C ASN A 117 -15.85 16.48 -10.31
N SER A 118 -16.10 17.35 -11.30
CA SER A 118 -17.46 17.67 -11.77
C SER A 118 -18.22 16.45 -12.31
N CYS A 119 -17.54 15.46 -12.89
CA CYS A 119 -18.20 14.22 -13.33
C CYS A 119 -18.79 13.45 -12.15
N VAL A 120 -18.01 13.28 -11.08
CA VAL A 120 -18.44 12.59 -9.86
C VAL A 120 -19.56 13.36 -9.15
N PHE A 121 -19.47 14.69 -9.10
CA PHE A 121 -20.56 15.54 -8.60
C PHE A 121 -21.86 15.32 -9.40
N ASN A 122 -21.81 15.39 -10.73
CA ASN A 122 -22.97 15.17 -11.58
C ASN A 122 -23.55 13.75 -11.43
N CYS A 123 -22.70 12.76 -11.19
CA CYS A 123 -23.12 11.41 -10.86
C CYS A 123 -23.91 11.36 -9.55
N ALA A 124 -23.43 11.99 -8.49
CA ALA A 124 -24.17 12.09 -7.23
C ALA A 124 -25.51 12.84 -7.42
N ALA A 125 -25.53 13.92 -8.20
CA ALA A 125 -26.73 14.71 -8.44
C ALA A 125 -27.83 13.94 -9.20
N LYS A 126 -27.48 12.88 -9.97
CA LYS A 126 -28.47 11.97 -10.57
C LYS A 126 -29.28 11.18 -9.53
N LYS A 127 -28.72 10.99 -8.33
CA LYS A 127 -29.37 10.27 -7.22
C LYS A 127 -30.11 11.21 -6.27
N ASP A 128 -29.64 12.45 -6.16
CA ASP A 128 -30.18 13.47 -5.28
C ASP A 128 -30.44 14.78 -6.05
N ASN A 129 -31.71 15.02 -6.38
CA ASN A 129 -32.13 16.24 -7.10
C ASN A 129 -31.98 17.53 -6.27
N SER A 130 -31.72 17.43 -4.96
CA SER A 130 -31.45 18.60 -4.10
C SER A 130 -29.98 19.01 -4.10
N LEU A 131 -29.10 18.18 -4.65
CA LEU A 131 -27.67 18.43 -4.71
C LEU A 131 -27.34 19.43 -5.83
N GLY A 132 -26.91 20.62 -5.42
CA GLY A 132 -26.45 21.70 -6.30
C GLY A 132 -24.94 21.93 -6.16
N LEU A 133 -24.36 22.64 -7.13
CA LEU A 133 -22.97 23.09 -7.05
C LEU A 133 -22.92 24.35 -6.18
N LEU A 134 -22.14 24.30 -5.09
CA LEU A 134 -21.89 25.47 -4.24
C LEU A 134 -20.70 26.29 -4.75
N TYR A 135 -19.54 25.65 -4.96
CA TYR A 135 -18.33 26.31 -5.49
C TYR A 135 -17.58 25.39 -6.48
N PRO A 136 -16.94 25.93 -7.54
CA PRO A 136 -16.11 25.16 -8.48
C PRO A 136 -14.69 24.91 -7.92
N ARG A 137 -14.62 24.54 -6.64
CA ARG A 137 -13.40 24.24 -5.87
C ARG A 137 -13.80 23.38 -4.67
N ARG A 138 -12.84 22.78 -3.96
CA ARG A 138 -13.11 22.06 -2.72
C ARG A 138 -13.85 22.93 -1.70
N CYS A 139 -14.64 22.32 -0.82
CA CYS A 139 -15.24 23.02 0.30
C CYS A 139 -14.15 23.54 1.24
N HIS A 140 -14.35 24.74 1.78
CA HIS A 140 -13.54 25.23 2.88
C HIS A 140 -14.21 24.82 4.18
N ILE A 141 -13.44 24.22 5.08
CA ILE A 141 -13.80 24.21 6.49
C ILE A 141 -13.57 25.65 6.93
N LEU A 142 -14.65 26.41 7.12
CA LEU A 142 -14.53 27.70 7.78
C LEU A 142 -14.06 27.42 9.22
N PRO A 143 -12.99 28.08 9.69
CA PRO A 143 -12.55 27.96 11.08
C PRO A 143 -13.63 28.45 12.05
#